data_AF-A0A496QRS8-F1
#
_entry.id   AF-A0A496QRS8-F1
#
_cell.length_a   1.000
_cell.length_b   1.000
_cell.length_c   1.000
_cell.angle_alpha   90.00
_cell.angle_beta   90.00
_cell.angle_gamma   90.00
#
_symmetry.space_group_name_H-M   'P 1'
#
loop_
_entity.id
_entity.type
_entity.pdbx_description
1 polymer ?
#
loop_
_entity_poly.entity_id
_entity_poly.type
_entity_poly.pdbx_seq_one_letter_code
_entity_poly.pdbx_strand_id
1 'polypeptide(L)'
;MRRITFIAAICLLFSFNAFAQNQFTYEREVIDGMSAAMEKFSQSMEEYNSSGDIVKAVKELNTALKDLAPKIREVGEKYPDWGDNPPAELESSMERFLKASEKFSTESMPALFNYANAHSEDEALMEEITRMGEILQ
;
A
#
# COMPACT_ATOMS: atom_id res chain seq x y z
N MET A 1 -24.16 58.18 13.70
CA MET A 1 -24.78 56.93 14.18
C MET A 1 -24.88 55.94 13.03
N ARG A 2 -24.07 54.86 13.05
CA ARG A 2 -24.20 53.58 12.30
C ARG A 2 -22.80 53.04 11.98
N ARG A 3 -22.67 51.71 12.05
CA ARG A 3 -21.58 50.83 11.53
C ARG A 3 -20.43 50.42 12.48
N ILE A 4 -20.71 49.81 13.64
CA ILE A 4 -19.68 48.99 14.35
C ILE A 4 -20.36 47.84 15.11
N THR A 5 -20.91 46.83 14.43
CA THR A 5 -21.47 45.63 15.11
C THR A 5 -21.58 44.40 14.20
N PHE A 6 -20.52 44.01 13.46
CA PHE A 6 -20.62 42.84 12.56
C PHE A 6 -19.32 42.01 12.39
N ILE A 7 -18.34 42.09 13.29
CA ILE A 7 -17.03 41.41 13.13
C ILE A 7 -16.79 40.28 14.17
N ALA A 8 -17.67 40.11 15.16
CA ALA A 8 -17.42 39.15 16.26
C ALA A 8 -17.92 37.71 16.03
N ALA A 9 -18.62 37.40 14.92
CA ALA A 9 -19.27 36.09 14.72
C ALA A 9 -18.50 35.11 13.81
N ILE A 10 -17.40 35.51 13.18
CA ILE A 10 -16.66 34.66 12.20
C ILE A 10 -15.50 33.88 12.83
N CYS A 11 -15.08 34.21 14.06
CA CYS A 11 -13.93 33.55 14.71
C CYS A 11 -14.28 32.23 15.43
N LEU A 12 -15.55 31.82 15.49
CA LEU A 12 -15.98 30.59 16.20
C LEU A 12 -16.12 29.36 15.30
N LEU A 13 -15.94 29.50 13.98
CA LEU A 13 -16.08 28.39 13.01
C LEU A 13 -14.75 27.72 12.60
N PHE A 14 -13.60 28.17 13.11
CA PHE A 14 -12.28 27.62 12.74
C PHE A 14 -11.63 26.73 13.81
N SER A 15 -12.23 26.57 14.98
CA SER A 15 -11.56 25.90 16.12
C SER A 15 -11.73 24.37 16.17
N PHE A 16 -12.48 23.75 15.25
CA PHE A 16 -12.78 22.31 15.30
C PHE A 16 -12.03 21.42 14.30
N ASN A 17 -11.16 21.97 13.44
CA ASN A 17 -10.50 21.17 12.40
C ASN A 17 -9.16 20.52 12.80
N ALA A 18 -8.64 20.76 14.01
CA ALA A 18 -7.34 20.20 14.42
C ALA A 18 -7.42 18.76 14.98
N PHE A 19 -8.62 18.25 15.29
CA PHE A 19 -8.77 16.93 15.93
C PHE A 19 -8.98 15.78 14.94
N ALA A 20 -9.26 16.07 13.65
CA ALA A 20 -9.51 15.05 12.62
C ALA A 20 -8.23 14.41 12.06
N GLN A 21 -7.05 15.04 12.23
CA GLN A 21 -5.85 14.61 11.51
C GLN A 21 -5.20 13.31 12.04
N ASN A 22 -5.63 12.81 13.21
CA ASN A 22 -5.02 11.64 13.87
C ASN A 22 -5.93 10.40 13.93
N GLN A 23 -7.14 10.44 13.36
CA GLN A 23 -8.10 9.33 13.55
C GLN A 23 -7.74 8.06 12.76
N PHE A 24 -6.99 8.19 11.67
CA PHE A 24 -6.63 7.08 10.76
C PHE A 24 -5.11 6.93 10.54
N THR A 25 -4.29 7.32 11.52
CA THR A 25 -2.83 7.26 11.37
C THR A 25 -2.34 5.83 11.12
N TYR A 26 -2.84 4.86 11.88
CA TYR A 26 -2.45 3.45 11.72
C TYR A 26 -2.87 2.90 10.35
N GLU A 27 -4.14 3.11 9.97
CA GLU A 27 -4.68 2.64 8.71
C GLU A 27 -3.91 3.22 7.52
N ARG A 28 -3.60 4.53 7.56
CA ARG A 28 -2.78 5.18 6.56
C ARG A 28 -1.39 4.56 6.45
N GLU A 29 -0.69 4.38 7.57
CA GLU A 29 0.66 3.80 7.59
C GLU A 29 0.67 2.39 7.00
N VAL A 30 -0.35 1.59 7.28
CA VAL A 30 -0.49 0.23 6.76
C VAL A 30 -0.77 0.25 5.25
N ILE A 31 -1.70 1.09 4.78
CA ILE A 31 -2.06 1.22 3.36
C ILE A 31 -0.86 1.76 2.54
N ASP A 32 -0.23 2.83 3.01
CA ASP A 32 0.93 3.44 2.36
C ASP A 32 2.14 2.49 2.36
N GLY A 33 2.34 1.74 3.46
CA GLY A 33 3.39 0.75 3.57
C GLY A 33 3.23 -0.38 2.55
N MET A 34 2.01 -0.91 2.39
CA MET A 34 1.74 -1.96 1.42
C MET A 34 1.88 -1.44 -0.02
N SER A 35 1.37 -0.22 -0.28
CA SER A 35 1.53 0.45 -1.59
C SER A 35 3.00 0.61 -1.96
N ALA A 36 3.83 1.08 -1.03
CA ALA A 36 5.26 1.27 -1.25
C ALA A 36 5.98 -0.06 -1.50
N ALA A 37 5.59 -1.15 -0.83
CA ALA A 37 6.15 -2.47 -1.07
C ALA A 37 5.84 -2.98 -2.48
N MET A 38 4.59 -2.82 -2.94
CA MET A 38 4.16 -3.17 -4.29
C MET A 38 4.90 -2.34 -5.35
N GLU A 39 4.96 -1.02 -5.19
CA GLU A 39 5.67 -0.12 -6.10
C GLU A 39 7.15 -0.46 -6.21
N LYS A 40 7.81 -0.70 -5.06
CA LYS A 40 9.24 -1.06 -5.03
C LYS A 40 9.49 -2.40 -5.73
N PHE A 41 8.63 -3.39 -5.50
CA PHE A 41 8.73 -4.66 -6.20
C PHE A 41 8.53 -4.47 -7.71
N SER A 42 7.49 -3.75 -8.12
CA SER A 42 7.23 -3.44 -9.53
C SER A 42 8.41 -2.75 -10.19
N GLN A 43 9.00 -1.73 -9.55
CA GLN A 43 10.18 -1.06 -10.07
C GLN A 43 11.38 -2.01 -10.20
N SER A 44 11.59 -2.88 -9.20
CA SER A 44 12.67 -3.87 -9.24
C SER A 44 12.49 -4.86 -10.41
N MET A 45 11.25 -5.22 -10.74
CA MET A 45 10.92 -6.08 -11.88
C MET A 45 11.05 -5.37 -13.24
N GLU A 46 11.07 -4.04 -13.28
CA GLU A 46 11.34 -3.26 -14.51
C GLU A 46 12.84 -3.05 -14.74
N GLU A 47 13.62 -2.97 -13.65
CA GLU A 47 15.03 -2.56 -13.66
C GLU A 47 16.04 -3.70 -13.43
N TYR A 48 15.59 -4.95 -13.23
CA TYR A 48 16.47 -6.06 -12.90
C TYR A 48 17.50 -6.34 -14.02
N ASN A 49 18.73 -6.69 -13.63
CA ASN A 49 19.80 -7.03 -14.57
C ASN A 49 20.32 -8.46 -14.37
N SER A 50 19.88 -9.13 -13.31
CA SER A 50 20.32 -10.46 -12.93
C SER A 50 19.22 -11.22 -12.17
N SER A 51 19.36 -12.56 -12.10
CA SER A 51 18.49 -13.37 -11.25
C SER A 51 18.60 -12.97 -9.77
N GLY A 52 19.79 -12.59 -9.32
CA GLY A 52 20.03 -12.10 -7.96
C GLY A 52 19.23 -10.85 -7.59
N ASP A 53 18.98 -9.96 -8.56
CA ASP A 53 18.13 -8.78 -8.35
C ASP A 53 16.67 -9.18 -8.12
N ILE A 54 16.17 -10.16 -8.88
CA ILE A 54 14.81 -10.69 -8.73
C ILE A 54 14.68 -11.40 -7.38
N VAL A 55 15.61 -12.28 -7.02
CA VAL A 55 15.60 -12.97 -5.71
C VAL A 55 15.57 -11.95 -4.57
N LYS A 56 16.39 -10.90 -4.67
CA LYS A 56 16.38 -9.80 -3.69
C LYS A 56 15.02 -9.09 -3.65
N ALA A 57 14.43 -8.77 -4.79
CA ALA A 57 13.14 -8.11 -4.87
C ALA A 57 12.02 -8.96 -4.23
N VAL A 58 11.95 -10.25 -4.54
CA VAL A 58 10.97 -11.18 -3.94
C VAL A 58 11.18 -11.30 -2.43
N LYS A 59 12.43 -11.39 -1.97
CA LYS A 59 12.74 -11.45 -0.53
C LYS A 59 12.32 -10.18 0.23
N GLU A 60 12.54 -9.01 -0.37
CA GLU A 60 12.09 -7.73 0.21
C GLU A 60 10.56 -7.65 0.25
N LEU A 61 9.89 -8.11 -0.81
CA LEU A 61 8.43 -8.22 -0.84
C LEU A 61 7.92 -9.20 0.23
N ASN A 62 8.52 -10.38 0.37
CA ASN A 62 8.18 -11.37 1.41
C ASN A 62 8.29 -10.77 2.82
N THR A 63 9.33 -9.97 3.05
CA THR A 63 9.52 -9.28 4.33
C THR A 63 8.39 -8.29 4.59
N ALA A 64 8.00 -7.51 3.58
CA ALA A 64 6.89 -6.57 3.67
C ALA A 64 5.53 -7.28 3.85
N LEU A 65 5.24 -8.32 3.07
CA LEU A 65 4.01 -9.09 3.17
C LEU A 65 3.84 -9.73 4.54
N LYS A 66 4.91 -10.30 5.10
CA LYS A 66 4.86 -10.91 6.43
C LYS A 66 4.45 -9.91 7.53
N ASP A 67 4.86 -8.65 7.42
CA ASP A 67 4.50 -7.61 8.38
C ASP A 67 3.16 -6.93 8.07
N LEU A 68 2.89 -6.64 6.81
CA LEU A 68 1.79 -5.76 6.39
C LEU A 68 0.53 -6.50 5.96
N ALA A 69 0.62 -7.72 5.41
CA ALA A 69 -0.56 -8.48 4.98
C ALA A 69 -1.57 -8.73 6.12
N PRO A 70 -1.18 -9.17 7.34
CA PRO A 70 -2.15 -9.33 8.43
C PRO A 70 -2.79 -8.00 8.84
N LYS A 71 -2.04 -6.89 8.80
CA LYS A 71 -2.55 -5.54 9.13
C LYS A 71 -3.52 -5.03 8.08
N ILE A 72 -3.21 -5.22 6.79
CA ILE A 72 -4.13 -4.88 5.69
C ILE A 72 -5.43 -5.69 5.80
N ARG A 73 -5.34 -6.97 6.14
CA ARG A 73 -6.53 -7.81 6.39
C ARG A 73 -7.36 -7.27 7.54
N GLU A 74 -6.72 -6.92 8.66
CA GLU A 74 -7.39 -6.30 9.82
C GLU A 74 -8.12 -5.00 9.42
N VAL A 75 -7.46 -4.11 8.66
CA VAL A 75 -8.06 -2.86 8.18
C VAL A 75 -9.27 -3.15 7.28
N GLY A 76 -9.15 -4.09 6.35
CA GLY A 76 -10.24 -4.47 5.45
C GLY A 76 -11.44 -5.11 6.18
N GLU A 77 -11.20 -5.94 7.18
CA GLU A 77 -12.26 -6.53 8.02
C GLU A 77 -12.95 -5.48 8.90
N LYS A 78 -12.19 -4.52 9.42
CA LYS A 78 -12.69 -3.43 10.26
C LYS A 78 -13.48 -2.39 9.45
N TYR A 79 -13.12 -2.19 8.18
CA TYR A 79 -13.69 -1.17 7.30
C TYR A 79 -14.05 -1.71 5.91
N PRO A 80 -15.07 -2.59 5.81
CA PRO A 80 -15.41 -3.25 4.56
C PRO A 80 -15.88 -2.30 3.46
N ASP A 81 -16.47 -1.15 3.83
CA ASP A 81 -17.03 -0.19 2.86
C ASP A 81 -15.98 0.77 2.27
N TRP A 82 -14.73 0.74 2.75
CA TRP A 82 -13.69 1.68 2.30
C TRP A 82 -13.16 1.39 0.90
N GLY A 83 -13.41 0.20 0.35
CA GLY A 83 -13.10 -0.10 -1.05
C GLY A 83 -13.88 0.79 -2.03
N ASP A 84 -15.14 1.10 -1.69
CA ASP A 84 -16.01 1.93 -2.53
C ASP A 84 -16.09 3.38 -2.02
N ASN A 85 -16.02 3.58 -0.70
CA ASN A 85 -16.22 4.88 -0.05
C ASN A 85 -15.16 5.11 1.03
N PRO A 86 -13.89 5.36 0.67
CA PRO A 86 -12.85 5.64 1.65
C PRO A 86 -13.11 6.99 2.35
N PRO A 87 -12.66 7.17 3.62
CA PRO A 87 -12.64 8.47 4.26
C PRO A 87 -11.81 9.46 3.44
N ALA A 88 -12.22 10.73 3.41
CA ALA A 88 -11.53 11.77 2.66
C ALA A 88 -10.04 11.87 3.05
N GLU A 89 -9.69 11.61 4.31
CA GLU A 89 -8.32 11.65 4.81
C GLU A 89 -7.44 10.47 4.31
N LEU A 90 -8.04 9.44 3.73
CA LEU A 90 -7.37 8.26 3.19
C LEU A 90 -7.51 8.12 1.67
N GLU A 91 -8.32 8.94 1.01
CA GLU A 91 -8.61 8.86 -0.42
C GLU A 91 -7.33 8.78 -1.26
N SER A 92 -6.35 9.64 -1.00
CA SER A 92 -5.07 9.63 -1.73
C SER A 92 -4.24 8.35 -1.48
N SER A 93 -4.20 7.86 -0.24
CA SER A 93 -3.50 6.60 0.09
C SER A 93 -4.19 5.40 -0.56
N MET A 94 -5.52 5.38 -0.58
CA MET A 94 -6.32 4.34 -1.22
C MET A 94 -6.15 4.36 -2.75
N GLU A 95 -6.17 5.53 -3.38
CA GLU A 95 -5.91 5.67 -4.82
C GLU A 95 -4.51 5.12 -5.18
N ARG A 96 -3.48 5.50 -4.41
CA ARG A 96 -2.12 4.99 -4.60
C ARG A 96 -2.05 3.48 -4.41
N PHE A 97 -2.70 2.96 -3.38
CA PHE A 97 -2.77 1.52 -3.13
C PHE A 97 -3.41 0.76 -4.29
N LEU A 98 -4.55 1.24 -4.79
CA LEU A 98 -5.24 0.62 -5.92
C LEU A 98 -4.36 0.60 -7.17
N LYS A 99 -3.70 1.72 -7.49
CA LYS A 99 -2.79 1.82 -8.63
C LYS A 99 -1.56 0.90 -8.48
N ALA A 100 -0.96 0.87 -7.29
CA ALA A 100 0.16 -0.01 -6.98
C ALA A 100 -0.25 -1.49 -7.09
N SER A 101 -1.42 -1.84 -6.56
CA SER A 101 -1.99 -3.19 -6.64
C SER A 101 -2.32 -3.62 -8.06
N GLU A 102 -2.87 -2.71 -8.88
CA GLU A 102 -3.14 -2.97 -10.30
C GLU A 102 -1.84 -3.29 -11.04
N LYS A 103 -0.82 -2.42 -10.94
CA LYS A 103 0.49 -2.65 -11.58
C LYS A 103 1.15 -3.94 -11.07
N PHE A 104 1.13 -4.15 -9.76
CA PHE A 104 1.68 -5.35 -9.13
C PHE A 104 1.03 -6.62 -9.68
N SER A 105 -0.30 -6.67 -9.74
CA SER A 105 -1.04 -7.87 -10.16
C SER A 105 -1.06 -8.10 -11.68
N THR A 106 -1.06 -7.05 -12.48
CA THR A 106 -1.20 -7.15 -13.95
C THR A 106 0.12 -7.19 -14.70
N GLU A 107 1.18 -6.61 -14.14
CA GLU A 107 2.49 -6.52 -14.79
C GLU A 107 3.55 -7.32 -14.03
N SER A 108 3.76 -6.98 -12.75
CA SER A 108 4.93 -7.45 -12.01
C SER A 108 4.86 -8.93 -11.61
N MET A 109 3.71 -9.38 -11.12
CA MET A 109 3.50 -10.78 -10.74
C MET A 109 3.53 -11.73 -11.95
N PRO A 110 2.85 -11.43 -13.08
CA PRO A 110 3.02 -12.20 -14.31
C PRO A 110 4.46 -12.23 -14.81
N ALA A 111 5.19 -11.11 -14.75
CA ALA A 111 6.61 -11.07 -15.13
C ALA A 111 7.46 -11.98 -14.24
N LEU A 112 7.26 -11.95 -12.92
CA LEU A 112 7.93 -12.84 -11.97
C LEU A 112 7.66 -14.31 -12.31
N PHE A 113 6.41 -14.70 -12.52
CA PHE A 113 6.07 -16.09 -12.81
C PHE A 113 6.57 -16.56 -14.17
N ASN A 114 6.53 -15.69 -15.20
CA ASN A 114 7.12 -16.00 -16.50
C ASN A 114 8.63 -16.23 -16.38
N TYR A 115 9.31 -15.38 -15.61
CA TYR A 115 10.74 -15.54 -15.35
C TYR A 115 11.04 -16.84 -14.60
N ALA A 116 10.32 -17.12 -13.51
CA ALA A 116 10.49 -18.33 -12.69
C ALA A 116 10.21 -19.61 -13.49
N ASN A 117 9.20 -19.61 -14.36
CA ASN A 117 8.92 -20.73 -15.24
C ASN A 117 10.04 -20.95 -16.28
N ALA A 118 10.66 -19.88 -16.78
CA ALA A 118 11.79 -19.97 -17.70
C ALA A 118 13.12 -20.37 -17.03
N HIS A 119 13.24 -20.19 -15.71
CA HIS A 119 14.44 -20.44 -14.92
C HIS A 119 14.10 -21.33 -13.71
N SER A 120 13.39 -22.43 -13.95
CA SER A 120 12.95 -23.35 -12.89
C SER A 120 14.10 -23.99 -12.10
N GLU A 121 15.32 -23.94 -12.65
CA GLU A 121 16.56 -24.35 -12.02
C GLU A 121 17.12 -23.34 -11.00
N ASP A 122 16.59 -22.11 -10.94
CA ASP A 122 16.97 -21.13 -9.93
C ASP A 122 16.30 -21.46 -8.58
N GLU A 123 16.93 -22.37 -7.84
CA GLU A 123 16.43 -22.85 -6.55
C GLU A 123 16.18 -21.71 -5.55
N ALA A 124 17.02 -20.67 -5.55
CA ALA A 124 16.89 -19.54 -4.63
C ALA A 124 15.64 -18.71 -4.94
N LEU A 125 15.33 -18.48 -6.22
CA LEU A 125 14.09 -17.84 -6.63
C LEU A 125 12.87 -18.68 -6.26
N MET A 126 12.91 -19.98 -6.54
CA MET A 126 11.79 -20.89 -6.27
C MET A 126 11.50 -21.01 -4.77
N GLU A 127 12.53 -20.98 -3.92
CA GLU A 127 12.39 -20.93 -2.46
C GLU A 127 11.64 -19.67 -2.02
N GLU A 128 12.05 -18.48 -2.49
CA GLU A 128 11.40 -17.23 -2.10
C GLU A 128 9.98 -17.11 -2.66
N ILE A 129 9.68 -17.64 -3.85
CA ILE A 129 8.30 -17.69 -4.38
C ILE A 129 7.43 -18.63 -3.53
N THR A 130 7.95 -19.79 -3.14
CA THR A 130 7.24 -20.74 -2.28
C THR A 130 6.90 -20.09 -0.94
N ARG A 131 7.89 -19.42 -0.34
CA ARG A 131 7.73 -18.67 0.90
C ARG A 131 6.68 -17.56 0.80
N MET A 132 6.61 -16.87 -0.34
CA MET A 132 5.56 -15.88 -0.61
C MET A 132 4.17 -16.51 -0.51
N GLY A 133 3.99 -17.70 -1.10
CA GLY A 133 2.73 -18.45 -1.03
C GLY A 133 2.33 -18.84 0.40
N GLU A 134 3.30 -19.26 1.22
CA GLU A 134 3.06 -19.58 2.64
C GLU A 134 2.63 -18.36 3.47
N ILE A 135 3.14 -17.17 3.15
CA ILE A 135 2.78 -15.92 3.87
C ILE A 135 1.35 -15.49 3.56
N LEU A 136 0.84 -15.79 2.37
CA LEU A 136 -0.46 -15.33 1.90
C LEU A 136 -1.64 -16.26 2.26
N GLN A 137 -1.35 -17.48 2.73
CA GLN A 137 -2.35 -18.43 3.25
C GLN A 137 -2.87 -17.99 4.63
#